data_AF-A0AAW4VTX9-F1
#
_entry.id   AF-A0AAW4VTX9-F1
#
_cell.length_a   1.000
_cell.length_b   1.000
_cell.length_c   1.000
_cell.angle_alpha   90.00
_cell.angle_beta   90.00
_cell.angle_gamma   90.00
#
_symmetry.space_group_name_H-M   'P 1'
#
loop_
_entity.id
_entity.type
_entity.pdbx_description
1 polymer ?
#
loop_
_entity_poly.entity_id
_entity_poly.type
_entity_poly.pdbx_seq_one_letter_code
_entity_poly.pdbx_strand_id
1 'polypeptide(L)'
;MNKYQDALNLLKSWAKKDRNAYSPKHLKNINDCANILQEAVDKTKPQKPEFDHDDDTYKCPCCEKEYETYYNGYLKKFCSECGQALDWSENL
;
A
#
# COMPACT_ATOMS: atom_id res chain seq x y z
N MET A 1 -9.21 0.48 -11.76
CA MET A 1 -9.50 0.73 -10.34
C MET A 1 -9.18 -0.55 -9.59
N ASN A 2 -8.41 -0.51 -8.49
CA ASN A 2 -8.02 -1.72 -7.77
C ASN A 2 -9.11 -2.15 -6.76
N LYS A 3 -9.09 -3.41 -6.32
CA LYS A 3 -10.07 -3.97 -5.37
C LYS A 3 -10.15 -3.22 -4.03
N TYR A 4 -9.07 -2.58 -3.58
CA TYR A 4 -9.05 -1.79 -2.35
C TYR A 4 -9.79 -0.47 -2.53
N GLN A 5 -9.67 0.16 -3.70
CA GLN A 5 -10.41 1.38 -4.06
C GLN A 5 -11.90 1.08 -4.15
N ASP A 6 -12.27 -0.07 -4.72
CA ASP A 6 -13.67 -0.51 -4.78
C ASP A 6 -14.24 -0.73 -3.36
N ALA A 7 -13.48 -1.40 -2.48
CA ALA A 7 -13.86 -1.57 -1.07
C ALA A 7 -14.01 -0.23 -0.34
N LEU A 8 -13.08 0.72 -0.55
CA LEU A 8 -13.15 2.06 0.02
C LEU A 8 -14.39 2.83 -0.47
N ASN A 9 -14.71 2.72 -1.76
CA ASN A 9 -15.89 3.34 -2.34
C ASN A 9 -17.19 2.75 -1.76
N LEU A 10 -17.25 1.43 -1.58
CA LEU A 10 -18.37 0.75 -0.93
C LEU A 10 -18.55 1.20 0.52
N LEU A 11 -17.48 1.22 1.32
CA LEU A 11 -17.50 1.69 2.70
C LEU A 11 -18.04 3.13 2.80
N LYS A 12 -17.51 4.04 1.98
CA LYS A 12 -17.96 5.44 1.90
C LYS A 12 -19.43 5.54 1.49
N SER A 13 -19.89 4.69 0.57
CA SER A 13 -21.29 4.66 0.14
C SER A 13 -22.23 4.17 1.24
N TRP A 14 -21.83 3.18 2.02
CA TRP A 14 -22.65 2.65 3.12
C TRP A 14 -22.70 3.63 4.30
N ALA A 15 -21.56 4.21 4.67
CA ALA A 15 -21.48 5.21 5.73
C ALA A 15 -22.41 6.41 5.49
N LYS A 16 -22.58 6.85 4.23
CA LYS A 16 -23.51 7.93 3.86
C LYS A 16 -24.99 7.57 4.00
N LYS A 17 -25.33 6.27 3.94
CA LYS A 17 -26.71 5.77 3.95
C LYS A 17 -27.14 5.26 5.34
N ASP A 18 -26.18 4.95 6.21
CA ASP A 18 -26.45 4.45 7.55
C ASP A 18 -26.79 5.59 8.52
N ARG A 19 -28.05 5.62 8.96
CA ARG A 19 -28.55 6.60 9.95
C ARG A 19 -27.87 6.47 11.32
N ASN A 20 -27.27 5.32 11.63
CA ASN A 20 -26.54 5.06 12.88
C ASN A 20 -25.04 5.36 12.80
N ALA A 21 -24.53 5.71 11.59
CA ALA A 21 -23.12 6.07 11.38
C ALA A 21 -22.71 7.37 12.09
N TYR A 22 -23.68 8.17 12.54
CA TYR A 22 -23.45 9.44 13.24
C TYR A 22 -23.18 9.29 14.74
N SER A 23 -23.26 8.08 15.31
CA SER A 23 -22.76 7.88 16.67
C SER A 23 -21.23 8.09 16.68
N PRO A 24 -20.66 8.77 17.68
CA PRO A 24 -19.22 9.06 17.69
C PRO A 24 -18.34 7.80 17.56
N LYS A 25 -18.77 6.69 18.17
CA LYS A 25 -18.07 5.40 18.10
C LYS A 25 -18.12 4.79 16.69
N HIS A 26 -19.28 4.82 16.02
CA HIS A 26 -19.40 4.33 14.65
C HIS A 26 -18.60 5.21 13.68
N LEU A 27 -18.65 6.53 13.84
CA LEU A 27 -17.88 7.45 13.02
C LEU A 27 -16.37 7.20 13.13
N LYS A 28 -15.86 7.00 14.36
CA LYS A 28 -14.46 6.64 14.58
C LYS A 28 -14.10 5.34 13.85
N ASN A 29 -14.88 4.28 14.03
CA ASN A 29 -14.60 2.99 13.39
C ASN A 29 -14.63 3.09 11.85
N ILE A 30 -15.61 3.79 11.28
CA ILE A 30 -15.70 4.00 9.83
C ILE A 30 -14.48 4.75 9.30
N ASN A 31 -14.06 5.81 10.00
CA ASN A 31 -12.87 6.59 9.63
C ASN A 31 -11.60 5.75 9.73
N ASP A 32 -11.43 4.98 10.80
CA ASP A 32 -10.29 4.08 10.97
C ASP A 32 -10.22 3.05 9.82
N CYS A 33 -11.36 2.43 9.47
CA CYS A 33 -11.46 1.52 8.33
C CYS A 33 -11.15 2.22 6.99
N ALA A 34 -11.65 3.44 6.79
CA ALA A 34 -11.40 4.20 5.58
C ALA A 34 -9.91 4.56 5.43
N ASN A 35 -9.22 4.90 6.53
CA ASN A 35 -7.80 5.20 6.55
C ASN A 35 -6.96 3.97 6.19
N ILE A 36 -7.26 2.80 6.77
CA ILE A 36 -6.56 1.54 6.45
C ILE A 36 -6.73 1.18 4.96
N LEU A 37 -7.95 1.31 4.43
CA LEU A 37 -8.22 1.04 3.02
C LEU A 37 -7.53 2.06 2.10
N GLN A 38 -7.49 3.33 2.49
CA GLN A 38 -6.79 4.37 1.76
C GLN A 38 -5.28 4.08 1.71
N GLU A 39 -4.67 3.69 2.83
CA GLU A 39 -3.27 3.27 2.88
C GLU A 39 -2.99 2.09 1.94
N ALA A 40 -3.88 1.08 1.91
CA ALA A 40 -3.77 -0.04 0.97
C ALA A 40 -3.88 0.41 -0.49
N VAL A 41 -4.80 1.32 -0.81
CA VAL A 41 -4.92 1.93 -2.15
C VAL A 41 -3.61 2.61 -2.53
N ASP A 42 -3.03 3.41 -1.64
CA ASP A 42 -1.82 4.15 -1.93
C ASP A 42 -0.62 3.22 -2.13
N LYS A 43 -0.48 2.17 -1.32
CA LYS A 43 0.56 1.14 -1.47
C LYS A 43 0.46 0.33 -2.76
N THR A 44 -0.71 0.27 -3.41
CA THR A 44 -0.82 -0.39 -4.73
C THR A 44 -0.26 0.44 -5.89
N LYS A 45 -0.05 1.75 -5.71
CA LYS A 45 0.58 2.59 -6.72
C LYS A 45 2.07 2.23 -6.75
N PRO A 46 2.61 1.67 -7.85
CA PRO A 46 4.00 1.30 -7.91
C PRO A 46 4.92 2.50 -7.66
N GLN A 47 5.98 2.29 -6.90
CA GLN A 47 7.01 3.29 -6.64
C GLN A 47 8.39 2.69 -6.92
N LYS A 48 9.27 3.50 -7.49
CA LYS A 48 10.63 3.10 -7.83
C LYS A 48 11.46 2.90 -6.56
N PRO A 49 12.09 1.74 -6.35
CA PRO A 49 13.06 1.53 -5.27
C PRO A 49 14.36 2.30 -5.51
N GLU A 50 15.03 2.67 -4.42
CA GLU A 50 16.41 3.16 -4.48
C GLU A 50 17.35 1.95 -4.54
N PHE A 51 18.16 1.87 -5.58
CA PHE A 51 19.07 0.75 -5.81
C PHE A 51 20.49 1.15 -5.46
N ASP A 52 21.16 0.31 -4.67
CA ASP A 52 22.57 0.41 -4.37
C ASP A 52 23.32 -0.63 -5.23
N HIS A 53 24.08 -0.14 -6.20
CA HIS A 53 24.83 -0.98 -7.13
C HIS A 53 26.15 -1.51 -6.55
N ASP A 54 26.65 -0.90 -5.48
CA ASP A 54 27.92 -1.32 -4.86
C ASP A 54 27.67 -2.54 -3.96
N ASP A 55 26.56 -2.53 -3.21
CA ASP A 55 26.18 -3.60 -2.29
C ASP A 55 25.15 -4.59 -2.88
N ASP A 56 24.75 -4.41 -4.14
CA ASP A 56 23.70 -5.20 -4.81
C ASP A 56 22.41 -5.28 -3.97
N THR A 57 22.00 -4.14 -3.40
CA THR A 57 20.79 -4.03 -2.56
C THR A 57 19.81 -2.99 -3.10
N TYR A 58 18.59 -3.00 -2.55
CA TYR A 58 17.64 -1.91 -2.76
C TYR A 58 16.82 -1.63 -1.51
N LYS A 59 16.34 -0.39 -1.40
CA LYS A 59 15.46 0.04 -0.32
C LYS A 59 14.03 0.24 -0.81
N CYS A 60 13.08 -0.23 0.00
CA CYS A 60 11.67 0.09 -0.22
C CYS A 60 11.46 1.61 -0.11
N PRO A 61 10.86 2.28 -1.11
CA PRO A 61 10.68 3.73 -1.10
C PRO A 61 9.66 4.23 -0.07
N CYS A 62 8.90 3.32 0.55
CA CYS A 62 7.86 3.65 1.53
C CYS A 62 8.30 3.42 2.98
N CYS A 63 9.07 2.37 3.26
CA CYS A 63 9.44 1.99 4.63
C CYS A 63 10.95 1.78 4.83
N GLU A 64 11.76 2.10 3.82
CA GLU A 64 13.22 2.07 3.83
C GLU A 64 13.85 0.71 4.16
N LYS A 65 13.05 -0.35 4.19
CA LYS A 65 13.56 -1.71 4.37
C LYS A 65 14.49 -2.06 3.21
N GLU A 66 15.70 -2.44 3.55
CA GLU A 66 16.72 -2.91 2.62
C GLU A 66 16.55 -4.41 2.31
N TYR A 67 16.83 -4.75 1.06
CA TYR A 67 16.76 -6.10 0.52
C TYR A 67 17.98 -6.38 -0.37
N GLU A 68 18.59 -7.53 -0.16
CA GLU A 68 19.62 -8.07 -1.05
C GLU A 68 19.00 -8.59 -2.36
N THR A 69 19.64 -8.29 -3.49
CA THR A 69 19.15 -8.65 -4.84
C THR A 69 19.58 -10.05 -5.27
N TYR A 70 20.75 -10.49 -4.84
CA TYR A 70 21.43 -11.71 -5.29
C TYR A 70 20.84 -13.01 -4.72
N TYR A 71 20.33 -13.00 -3.48
CA TYR A 71 19.67 -14.18 -2.90
C TYR A 71 18.19 -14.32 -3.27
N ASN A 72 17.52 -13.24 -3.66
CA ASN A 72 16.07 -13.25 -3.88
C ASN A 72 15.67 -13.59 -5.32
N GLY A 73 16.61 -13.68 -6.28
CA GLY A 73 16.46 -14.21 -7.64
C GLY A 73 15.43 -13.52 -8.56
N TYR A 74 14.53 -12.72 -8.00
CA TYR A 74 13.47 -11.98 -8.64
C TYR A 74 13.30 -10.66 -7.89
N LEU A 75 13.49 -9.55 -8.60
CA LEU A 75 13.10 -8.23 -8.10
C LEU A 75 11.65 -8.29 -7.59
N LYS A 76 11.46 -8.10 -6.28
CA LYS A 76 10.15 -8.34 -5.65
C LYS A 76 9.14 -7.36 -6.22
N LYS A 77 7.96 -7.83 -6.64
CA LYS A 77 6.88 -6.93 -7.08
C LYS A 77 6.29 -6.08 -5.96
N PHE A 78 6.45 -6.52 -4.71
CA PHE A 78 5.93 -5.85 -3.53
C PHE A 78 6.94 -5.95 -2.37
N CYS A 79 7.04 -4.89 -1.56
CA CYS A 79 7.78 -4.88 -0.30
C CYS A 79 7.17 -5.90 0.69
N SER A 80 8.00 -6.76 1.26
CA SER A 80 7.54 -7.80 2.21
C SER A 80 7.18 -7.24 3.59
N GLU A 81 7.71 -6.06 3.95
CA GLU A 81 7.41 -5.44 5.25
C GLU A 81 6.14 -4.59 5.21
N CYS A 82 6.01 -3.70 4.22
CA CYS A 82 4.93 -2.71 4.20
C CYS A 82 3.88 -2.94 3.11
N GLY A 83 4.14 -3.82 2.14
CA GLY A 83 3.21 -4.12 1.03
C GLY A 83 3.24 -3.13 -0.14
N GLN A 84 4.14 -2.14 -0.14
CA GLN A 84 4.32 -1.19 -1.24
C GLN A 84 4.63 -1.93 -2.55
N ALA A 85 3.87 -1.66 -3.61
CA ALA A 85 4.17 -2.13 -4.96
C ALA A 85 5.46 -1.46 -5.46
N LEU A 86 6.36 -2.26 -6.02
CA LEU A 86 7.68 -1.81 -6.48
C LEU A 86 7.69 -1.75 -8.00
N ASP A 87 8.16 -0.62 -8.52
CA ASP A 87 8.32 -0.40 -9.96
C ASP A 87 9.77 -0.69 -10.37
N TRP A 88 9.93 -1.61 -11.32
CA TRP A 88 11.21 -2.05 -11.87
C TRP A 88 11.34 -1.77 -13.37
N SER A 89 10.42 -0.99 -13.95
CA SER A 89 10.35 -0.77 -15.40
C SER A 89 11.60 -0.14 -16.02
N GLU A 90 12.45 0.52 -15.23
CA GLU A 90 13.72 1.11 -15.68
C GLU A 90 14.94 0.19 -15.51
N ASN A 91 14.78 -0.97 -14.86
CA ASN A 91 15.86 -1.92 -14.58
C ASN A 91 15.68 -3.26 -15.33
N LEU A 92 14.81 -3.31 -16.35
CA LEU A 92 14.52 -4.46 -17.21
C LEU A 92 14.83 -4.18 -18.68
#